data_AF-A0A359E6B7-F1
#
_entry.id   AF-A0A359E6B7-F1
#
_cell.length_a   1.000
_cell.length_b   1.000
_cell.length_c   1.000
_cell.angle_alpha   90.00
_cell.angle_beta   90.00
_cell.angle_gamma   90.00
#
_symmetry.space_group_name_H-M   'P 1'
#
loop_
_entity.id
_entity.type
_entity.pdbx_description
1 polymer ?
#
loop_
_entity_poly.entity_id
_entity_poly.type
_entity_poly.pdbx_seq_one_letter_code
_entity_poly.pdbx_strand_id
1 'polypeptide(L)'
;LRLSDERVVFGGIGGFNILDTEELTTNKKEPVVQLTGIRLFNEPYNTDTSSVFEKELILPYNKNFLSFEFAALDYEKPQQNKYAYKMVGVDEQWVEAGNR
;
A
#
# COMPACT_ATOMS: atom_id res chain seq x y z
N LEU A 1 -26.21 -9.26 -19.51
CA LEU A 1 -26.68 -9.08 -20.90
C LEU A 1 -25.72 -8.12 -21.60
N ARG A 2 -25.32 -8.37 -22.85
CA ARG A 2 -24.55 -7.40 -23.64
C ARG A 2 -25.50 -6.66 -24.57
N LEU A 3 -25.44 -5.33 -24.57
CA LEU A 3 -26.25 -4.47 -25.43
C LEU A 3 -25.60 -4.37 -26.82
N SER A 4 -26.36 -3.88 -27.80
CA SER A 4 -25.89 -3.68 -29.19
C SER A 4 -24.77 -2.64 -29.31
N ASP A 5 -24.60 -1.80 -28.29
CA ASP A 5 -23.54 -0.80 -28.16
C ASP A 5 -22.44 -1.25 -27.19
N GLU A 6 -22.22 -2.57 -27.11
CA GLU A 6 -21.16 -3.22 -26.33
C GLU A 6 -21.23 -3.12 -24.80
N ARG A 7 -22.11 -2.28 -24.25
CA ARG A 7 -22.33 -2.14 -22.81
C ARG A 7 -22.81 -3.45 -22.18
N VAL A 8 -22.41 -3.69 -20.94
CA VAL A 8 -22.76 -4.89 -20.17
C VAL A 8 -23.76 -4.54 -19.06
N VAL A 9 -24.84 -5.32 -18.98
CA VAL A 9 -25.90 -5.16 -17.99
C VAL A 9 -25.87 -6.31 -16.98
N PHE A 10 -25.89 -5.99 -15.69
CA PHE A 10 -25.93 -6.93 -14.58
C PHE A 10 -27.15 -6.63 -13.69
N GLY A 11 -27.97 -7.65 -13.39
CA GLY A 11 -29.11 -7.53 -12.48
C GLY A 11 -28.73 -7.77 -11.01
N GLY A 12 -29.40 -7.11 -10.07
CA GLY A 12 -29.20 -7.27 -8.62
C GLY A 12 -30.48 -7.02 -7.82
N ILE A 13 -30.39 -7.12 -6.50
CA ILE A 13 -31.54 -7.11 -5.57
C ILE A 13 -32.35 -5.79 -5.61
N GLY A 14 -31.77 -4.71 -6.16
CA GLY A 14 -32.41 -3.40 -6.29
C GLY A 14 -32.55 -2.87 -7.73
N GLY A 15 -32.39 -3.70 -8.78
CA GLY A 15 -32.50 -3.25 -10.18
C GLY A 15 -31.41 -3.81 -11.07
N PHE A 16 -30.90 -3.00 -12.00
CA PHE A 16 -29.80 -3.39 -12.89
C PHE A 16 -28.75 -2.29 -12.99
N ASN A 17 -27.50 -2.70 -13.21
CA ASN A 17 -26.37 -1.81 -13.53
C ASN A 17 -26.02 -1.97 -15.01
N ILE A 18 -25.76 -0.86 -15.70
CA ILE A 18 -25.22 -0.85 -17.07
C ILE A 18 -23.80 -0.29 -16.98
N LEU A 19 -22.84 -0.99 -17.57
CA LEU A 19 -21.43 -0.65 -17.55
C LEU A 19 -20.91 -0.59 -18.98
N ASP A 20 -20.27 0.52 -19.33
CA ASP A 20 -19.52 0.62 -20.57
C ASP A 20 -18.11 0.08 -20.37
N THR A 21 -17.74 -0.92 -21.15
CA THR A 21 -16.43 -1.56 -21.05
C THR A 21 -15.31 -0.72 -21.66
N GLU A 22 -15.63 0.18 -22.59
CA GLU A 22 -14.63 1.07 -23.23
C GLU A 22 -14.23 2.23 -22.32
N GLU A 23 -15.11 2.66 -21.41
CA GLU A 23 -14.84 3.73 -20.44
C GLU A 23 -14.14 3.24 -19.16
N LEU A 24 -13.88 1.93 -19.04
CA LEU A 24 -13.16 1.38 -17.89
C LEU A 24 -11.70 1.83 -17.90
N THR A 25 -11.41 2.86 -17.13
CA THR A 25 -10.05 3.30 -16.86
C THR A 25 -9.52 2.62 -15.59
N THR A 26 -8.40 1.91 -15.72
CA THR A 26 -7.61 1.48 -14.56
C THR A 26 -6.78 2.67 -14.09
N ASN A 27 -6.80 2.96 -12.79
CA ASN A 27 -5.84 3.91 -12.24
C ASN A 27 -4.43 3.32 -12.39
N LYS A 28 -3.62 3.90 -13.28
CA LYS A 28 -2.25 3.43 -13.59
C LYS A 28 -1.19 4.18 -12.79
N LYS A 29 -1.56 5.10 -11.89
CA LYS A 29 -0.59 5.76 -11.03
C LYS A 29 -0.11 4.76 -9.98
N GLU A 30 1.12 4.30 -10.14
CA GLU A 30 1.82 3.60 -9.07
C GLU A 30 2.03 4.58 -7.91
N PRO A 31 1.47 4.30 -6.73
CA PRO A 31 1.63 5.20 -5.62
C PRO A 31 3.05 5.10 -5.07
N VAL A 32 3.65 6.25 -4.79
CA VAL A 32 4.97 6.30 -4.14
C VAL A 32 4.80 5.87 -2.69
N VAL A 33 5.48 4.79 -2.31
CA VAL A 33 5.54 4.32 -0.92
C VAL A 33 6.69 5.03 -0.21
N GLN A 34 6.39 5.64 0.94
CA GLN A 34 7.39 6.28 1.79
C GLN A 34 7.35 5.71 3.20
N LEU A 35 8.52 5.59 3.83
CA LEU A 35 8.60 5.36 5.27
C LEU A 35 8.08 6.61 5.98
N THR A 36 7.19 6.43 6.94
CA THR A 36 6.60 7.52 7.73
C THR A 36 7.09 7.50 9.17
N GLY A 37 7.71 6.41 9.61
CA GLY A 37 8.21 6.27 10.97
C GLY A 37 9.08 5.03 11.18
N ILE A 38 9.92 5.11 12.20
CA ILE A 38 10.74 3.99 12.69
C ILE A 38 10.52 3.91 14.19
N ARG A 39 10.38 2.70 14.72
CA ARG A 39 10.31 2.44 16.16
C ARG A 39 11.37 1.44 16.58
N LEU A 40 11.99 1.70 17.73
CA LEU A 40 12.91 0.79 18.41
C LEU A 40 12.29 0.41 19.75
N PHE A 41 12.11 -0.89 20.00
CA PHE A 41 11.42 -1.38 21.20
C PHE A 41 10.05 -0.70 21.42
N ASN A 42 9.31 -0.48 20.33
CA ASN A 42 8.01 0.19 20.28
C ASN A 42 8.02 1.71 20.59
N GLU A 43 9.18 2.29 20.84
CA GLU A 43 9.35 3.73 21.03
C GLU A 43 9.75 4.43 19.73
N PRO A 44 9.21 5.63 19.42
CA PRO A 44 9.60 6.39 18.24
C PRO A 44 11.11 6.63 18.21
N TYR A 45 11.74 6.29 17.09
CA TYR A 45 13.14 6.60 16.84
C TYR A 45 13.25 7.96 16.15
N ASN A 46 13.45 8.98 16.97
CA ASN A 46 13.67 10.35 16.52
C ASN A 46 15.17 10.58 16.29
N THR A 47 15.58 10.96 15.09
CA THR A 47 16.92 11.49 14.82
C THR A 47 16.86 12.98 14.55
N ASP A 48 18.03 13.64 14.48
CA ASP A 48 18.13 15.08 14.20
C ASP A 48 17.62 15.43 12.77
N THR A 49 17.55 14.42 11.91
CA THR A 49 16.83 14.43 10.63
C THR A 49 15.50 13.69 10.79
N SER A 50 14.47 14.06 10.02
CA SER A 50 13.27 13.22 9.99
C SER A 50 13.67 11.81 9.54
N SER A 51 13.31 10.78 10.32
CA SER A 51 13.64 9.37 10.08
C SER A 51 13.18 8.87 8.69
N VAL A 52 12.31 9.64 8.04
CA VAL A 52 11.84 9.53 6.66
C VAL A 52 12.96 9.70 5.61
N PHE A 53 14.08 10.36 5.95
CA PHE A 53 15.18 10.66 5.00
C PHE A 53 16.45 9.83 5.21
N GLU A 54 16.53 9.03 6.27
CA GLU A 54 17.70 8.18 6.51
C GLU A 54 17.68 6.97 5.56
N LYS A 55 18.61 6.95 4.60
CA LYS A 55 18.80 5.81 3.68
C LYS A 55 19.51 4.64 4.34
N GLU A 56 20.16 4.88 5.47
CA GLU A 56 20.97 3.90 6.19
C GLU A 56 20.81 4.14 7.70
N LEU A 57 20.52 3.07 8.43
CA LEU A 57 20.36 3.09 9.88
C LEU A 57 21.36 2.12 10.51
N ILE A 58 22.34 2.65 11.24
CA ILE A 58 23.35 1.86 11.95
C ILE A 58 22.94 1.74 13.41
N LEU A 59 22.70 0.50 13.87
CA LEU A 59 22.24 0.23 15.23
C LEU A 59 23.26 -0.57 16.01
N PRO A 60 23.38 -0.33 17.33
CA PRO A 60 24.13 -1.21 18.20
C PRO A 60 23.43 -2.57 18.31
N TYR A 61 24.20 -3.63 18.57
CA TYR A 61 23.71 -5.01 18.60
C TYR A 61 22.52 -5.24 19.55
N ASN A 62 22.37 -4.41 20.57
CA ASN A 62 21.32 -4.50 21.58
C ASN A 62 20.03 -3.74 21.20
N LYS A 63 19.96 -3.14 20.00
CA LYS A 63 18.75 -2.49 19.46
C LYS A 63 18.21 -3.26 18.25
N ASN A 64 17.76 -4.49 18.51
CA ASN A 64 17.37 -5.47 17.48
C ASN A 64 15.85 -5.64 17.30
N PHE A 65 15.02 -4.91 18.05
CA PHE A 65 13.57 -4.94 17.87
C PHE A 65 13.10 -3.67 17.14
N LEU A 66 12.77 -3.84 15.88
CA LEU A 66 12.46 -2.75 14.95
C LEU A 66 11.03 -2.84 14.44
N SER A 67 10.42 -1.68 14.19
CA SER A 67 9.19 -1.59 13.42
C SER A 67 9.28 -0.39 12.48
N PHE A 68 8.76 -0.57 11.27
CA PHE A 68 8.69 0.47 10.25
C PHE A 68 7.23 0.81 9.99
N GLU A 69 6.94 2.09 9.87
CA GLU A 69 5.66 2.61 9.41
C GLU A 69 5.86 3.16 7.99
N PHE A 70 4.91 2.91 7.10
CA PHE A 70 4.97 3.37 5.72
C PHE A 70 3.57 3.67 5.18
N ALA A 71 3.50 4.53 4.17
CA ALA A 71 2.27 4.87 3.48
C ALA A 71 2.51 5.02 1.98
N ALA A 72 1.55 4.56 1.18
CA ALA A 72 1.43 5.01 -0.21
C ALA A 72 0.65 6.32 -0.22
N LEU A 73 1.17 7.33 -0.90
CA LEU A 73 0.47 8.60 -1.11
C LEU A 73 -0.57 8.46 -2.23
N ASP A 74 -1.58 7.62 -2.02
CA ASP A 74 -2.78 7.51 -2.88
C ASP A 74 -4.01 8.00 -2.11
N TYR A 75 -4.59 9.10 -2.59
CA TYR A 75 -5.74 9.75 -1.98
C TYR A 75 -7.07 9.38 -2.66
N GLU A 76 -7.06 8.67 -3.79
CA GLU A 76 -8.30 8.36 -4.51
C GLU A 76 -9.03 7.17 -3.89
N LYS A 77 -8.31 6.08 -3.58
CA LYS A 77 -8.89 4.86 -2.99
C LYS A 77 -7.91 4.18 -2.02
N PRO A 78 -7.51 4.83 -0.92
CA PRO A 78 -6.47 4.31 -0.01
C PRO A 78 -6.75 2.89 0.50
N GLN A 79 -8.03 2.56 0.76
CA GLN A 79 -8.45 1.23 1.25
C GLN A 79 -8.23 0.08 0.26
N GLN A 80 -8.00 0.39 -1.01
CA GLN A 80 -7.74 -0.60 -2.07
C GLN A 80 -6.25 -0.89 -2.26
N ASN A 81 -5.37 -0.16 -1.56
CA ASN A 81 -3.94 -0.42 -1.60
C ASN A 81 -3.62 -1.71 -0.84
N LYS A 82 -2.87 -2.58 -1.50
CA LYS A 82 -2.29 -3.77 -0.88
C LYS A 82 -0.80 -3.54 -0.73
N TYR A 83 -0.30 -3.83 0.46
CA TYR A 83 1.10 -3.62 0.78
C TYR A 83 1.79 -4.96 1.00
N ALA A 84 3.02 -5.07 0.50
CA ALA A 84 3.93 -6.15 0.84
C ALA A 84 5.30 -5.57 1.19
N TYR A 85 6.02 -6.23 2.08
CA TYR A 85 7.40 -5.89 2.42
C TYR A 85 8.28 -7.13 2.41
N LYS A 86 9.59 -6.92 2.31
CA LYS A 86 10.60 -7.97 2.46
C LYS A 86 11.84 -7.39 3.09
N MET A 87 12.26 -7.95 4.23
CA MET A 87 13.55 -7.65 4.83
C MET A 87 14.62 -8.57 4.24
N VAL A 88 15.40 -8.05 3.29
CA VAL A 88 16.46 -8.84 2.64
C VAL A 88 17.48 -9.31 3.69
N GLY A 89 17.73 -10.63 3.70
CA GLY A 89 18.59 -11.28 4.69
C GLY A 89 17.87 -11.82 5.92
N VAL A 90 16.56 -11.52 6.08
CA VAL A 90 15.70 -12.09 7.14
C VAL A 90 14.53 -12.85 6.52
N ASP A 91 13.79 -12.21 5.62
CA ASP A 91 12.64 -12.81 4.94
C ASP A 91 13.03 -13.49 3.63
N GLU A 92 12.61 -14.73 3.43
CA GLU A 92 12.83 -15.47 2.17
C GLU A 92 11.90 -14.98 1.05
N GLN A 93 10.65 -14.65 1.39
CA GLN A 93 9.59 -14.25 0.46
C GLN A 93 8.98 -12.90 0.88
N TRP A 94 8.14 -12.33 0.00
CA TRP A 94 7.37 -11.14 0.34
C TRP A 94 6.33 -11.46 1.39
N VAL A 95 6.20 -10.56 2.38
CA VAL A 95 5.21 -10.62 3.44
C VAL A 95 4.09 -9.62 3.13
N GLU A 96 2.87 -10.13 3.02
CA GLU A 96 1.68 -9.29 2.84
C GLU A 96 1.35 -8.56 4.14
N ALA A 97 1.35 -7.22 4.11
CA ALA A 97 1.01 -6.35 5.24
C ALA A 97 -0.48 -5.98 5.29
N GLY A 98 -1.27 -6.46 4.33
CA GLY A 98 -2.71 -6.21 4.23
C GLY A 98 -3.04 -4.84 3.63
N ASN A 99 -4.28 -4.40 3.86
CA ASN A 99 -4.79 -3.08 3.51
C ASN A 99 -5.28 -2.38 4.78
N ARG A 100 -4.71 -1.23 5.13
CA ARG A 100 -5.16 -0.39 6.24
C ARG A 100 -5.39 1.02 5.74
#